data_AF-I3XS05-F1
#
_entry.id   AF-I3XS05-F1
#
_cell.length_a   1.000
_cell.length_b   1.000
_cell.length_c   1.000
_cell.angle_alpha   90.00
_cell.angle_beta   90.00
_cell.angle_gamma   90.00
#
_symmetry.space_group_name_H-M   'P 1'
#
loop_
_entity.id
_entity.type
_entity.pdbx_description
1 polymer ?
#
loop_
_entity_poly.entity_id
_entity_poly.type
_entity_poly.pdbx_seq_one_letter_code
_entity_poly.pdbx_strand_id
1 'polypeptide(L)'
;MRALIARISNTQIVIQEAFNYWDIRAILDVLNPLLLKHGYNPVFFFEGTPILGQGGFSVIIKLSKELSSSDRGFVKRMLQSNGLRVIEEDAK
;
A
#
# COMPACT_ATOMS: atom_id res chain seq x y z
N MET A 1 -0.98 18.08 -9.00
CA MET A 1 -0.42 16.70 -8.88
C MET A 1 -1.47 15.85 -8.17
N ARG A 2 -1.90 14.73 -8.77
CA ARG A 2 -2.63 13.71 -7.99
C ARG A 2 -1.63 13.06 -7.04
N ALA A 3 -2.03 12.85 -5.79
CA ALA A 3 -1.17 12.26 -4.76
C ALA A 3 -1.43 10.75 -4.72
N LEU A 4 -0.37 9.93 -4.65
CA LEU A 4 -0.54 8.49 -4.43
C LEU A 4 -1.34 8.25 -3.15
N ILE A 5 -2.30 7.32 -3.23
CA ILE A 5 -3.19 7.00 -2.11
C ILE A 5 -2.86 5.60 -1.64
N ALA A 6 -2.68 5.43 -0.33
CA ALA A 6 -2.66 4.12 0.31
C ALA A 6 -3.89 3.95 1.19
N ARG A 7 -4.61 2.85 1.03
CA ARG A 7 -5.72 2.43 1.90
C ARG A 7 -5.26 1.26 2.74
N ILE A 8 -5.40 1.35 4.05
CA ILE A 8 -4.98 0.30 4.99
C ILE A 8 -6.23 -0.24 5.71
N SER A 9 -6.50 -1.51 5.50
CA SER A 9 -7.43 -2.31 6.29
C SER A 9 -6.63 -3.24 7.21
N ASN A 10 -7.33 -4.01 8.06
CA ASN A 10 -6.66 -4.99 8.92
C ASN A 10 -6.00 -6.13 8.13
N THR A 11 -6.53 -6.52 6.97
CA THR A 11 -6.07 -7.69 6.20
C THR A 11 -5.43 -7.35 4.87
N GLN A 12 -5.55 -6.10 4.41
CA GLN A 12 -5.02 -5.67 3.11
C GLN A 12 -4.53 -4.23 3.13
N ILE A 13 -3.57 -3.95 2.25
CA ILE A 13 -3.08 -2.61 1.93
C ILE A 13 -3.28 -2.40 0.43
N VAL A 14 -3.90 -1.30 0.03
CA VAL A 14 -4.13 -0.97 -1.37
C VAL A 14 -3.41 0.32 -1.71
N ILE A 15 -2.52 0.30 -2.70
CA ILE A 15 -1.85 1.47 -3.25
C ILE A 15 -2.55 1.84 -4.56
N GLN A 16 -2.95 3.10 -4.72
CA GLN A 16 -3.73 3.59 -5.85
C GLN A 16 -3.12 4.88 -6.42
N GLU A 17 -3.52 5.20 -7.65
CA GLU A 17 -3.12 6.41 -8.37
C GLU A 17 -1.60 6.52 -8.63
N ALA A 18 -0.90 5.39 -8.74
CA ALA A 18 0.50 5.40 -9.17
C ALA A 18 0.60 5.80 -10.65
N PHE A 19 1.51 6.73 -10.97
CA PHE A 19 1.66 7.21 -12.35
C PHE A 19 2.36 6.18 -13.23
N ASN A 20 3.27 5.42 -12.63
CA ASN A 20 4.02 4.38 -13.32
C ASN A 20 4.38 3.23 -12.36
N TYR A 21 4.96 2.17 -12.93
CA TYR A 21 5.42 1.02 -12.17
C TYR A 21 6.53 1.34 -11.15
N TRP A 22 7.39 2.33 -11.42
CA TRP A 22 8.49 2.72 -10.54
C TRP A 22 8.00 3.30 -9.22
N ASP A 23 6.91 4.07 -9.24
CA ASP A 23 6.28 4.58 -8.02
C ASP A 23 5.88 3.44 -7.09
N ILE A 24 5.22 2.41 -7.65
CA ILE A 24 4.82 1.22 -6.89
C ILE A 24 6.05 0.47 -6.38
N ARG A 25 7.04 0.24 -7.25
CA ARG A 25 8.24 -0.50 -6.88
C ARG A 25 8.98 0.14 -5.72
N ALA A 26 9.18 1.46 -5.75
CA ALA A 26 9.86 2.19 -4.67
C ALA A 26 9.15 2.00 -3.32
N ILE A 27 7.82 1.99 -3.31
CA ILE A 27 7.04 1.75 -2.08
C ILE A 27 7.17 0.30 -1.62
N LEU A 28 7.08 -0.64 -2.57
CA LEU A 28 7.17 -2.08 -2.27
C LEU A 28 8.56 -2.48 -1.75
N ASP A 29 9.63 -1.85 -2.24
CA ASP A 29 11.01 -2.10 -1.79
C ASP A 29 11.18 -1.78 -0.29
N VAL A 30 10.39 -0.85 0.25
CA VAL A 30 10.43 -0.50 1.68
C VAL A 30 9.36 -1.26 2.47
N LEU A 31 8.16 -1.45 1.90
CA LEU A 31 7.03 -2.08 2.59
C LEU A 31 7.17 -3.59 2.71
N ASN A 32 7.67 -4.27 1.68
CA ASN A 32 7.73 -5.73 1.64
C ASN A 32 8.69 -6.32 2.71
N PRO A 33 9.93 -5.83 2.89
CA PRO A 33 10.81 -6.33 3.95
C PRO A 33 10.23 -6.16 5.36
N LEU A 34 9.50 -5.06 5.56
CA LEU A 34 8.83 -4.75 6.82
C LEU A 34 7.70 -5.75 7.11
N LEU A 35 6.82 -6.00 6.15
CA LEU A 35 5.73 -6.97 6.30
C LEU A 35 6.25 -8.38 6.51
N LEU A 36 7.31 -8.78 5.79
CA LEU A 36 7.95 -10.08 5.94
C LEU A 36 8.62 -10.24 7.31
N LYS A 37 9.34 -9.22 7.79
CA LYS A 37 9.99 -9.25 9.11
C LYS A 37 8.99 -9.46 10.26
N HIS A 38 7.76 -8.98 10.11
CA HIS A 38 6.69 -9.16 11.10
C HIS A 38 5.80 -10.40 10.81
N GLY A 39 6.16 -11.20 9.80
CA GLY A 39 5.51 -12.48 9.48
C GLY A 39 4.12 -12.35 8.87
N TYR A 40 3.88 -11.30 8.08
CA TYR A 40 2.59 -11.04 7.41
C TYR A 40 2.45 -11.68 6.02
N ASN A 41 3.53 -12.23 5.46
CA ASN A 41 3.57 -12.93 4.16
C ASN A 41 2.68 -12.29 3.07
N PRO A 42 3.05 -11.09 2.57
CA PRO A 42 2.22 -10.34 1.64
C PRO A 42 2.11 -11.02 0.27
N VAL A 43 0.91 -11.01 -0.30
CA VAL A 43 0.62 -11.44 -1.68
C VAL A 43 0.19 -10.21 -2.49
N PHE A 44 0.86 -9.98 -3.61
CA PHE A 44 0.69 -8.77 -4.42
C PHE A 44 -0.17 -9.05 -5.66
N PHE A 45 -1.21 -8.24 -5.85
CA PHE A 45 -2.05 -8.23 -7.05
C PHE A 45 -1.91 -6.86 -7.70
N PHE A 46 -1.36 -6.84 -8.91
CA PHE A 46 -1.16 -5.61 -9.68
C PHE A 46 -2.36 -5.43 -10.61
N GLU A 47 -2.98 -4.26 -10.56
CA GLU A 47 -4.16 -3.91 -11.34
C GLU A 47 -3.94 -2.57 -12.07
N GLY A 48 -4.60 -2.42 -13.22
CA GLY A 48 -4.54 -1.22 -14.04
C GLY A 48 -3.63 -1.34 -15.27
N THR A 49 -3.99 -0.58 -16.30
CA THR A 49 -3.19 -0.34 -17.50
C THR A 49 -2.78 1.14 -17.47
N PRO A 50 -1.53 1.51 -17.81
CA PRO A 50 -1.11 2.90 -17.84
C PRO A 50 -1.80 3.64 -18.99
N ILE A 51 -3.02 4.08 -18.75
CA ILE A 51 -3.79 4.91 -19.68
C ILE A 51 -3.68 6.35 -19.17
N LEU A 52 -3.00 7.20 -19.95
CA LEU A 52 -2.93 8.64 -19.68
C LEU A 52 -4.37 9.19 -19.50
N GLY A 53 -4.74 9.51 -18.25
CA GLY A 53 -6.01 10.16 -17.91
C GLY A 53 -7.08 9.28 -17.24
N GLN A 54 -6.97 7.95 -17.21
CA GLN A 54 -7.95 7.06 -16.57
C GLN A 54 -7.28 6.05 -15.64
N GLY A 55 -7.19 6.38 -14.35
CA GLY A 55 -6.77 5.44 -13.30
C GLY A 55 -5.29 5.07 -13.38
N GLY A 56 -4.49 5.54 -12.42
CA GLY A 56 -3.11 5.09 -12.30
C GLY A 56 -3.02 3.60 -11.98
N PHE A 57 -1.81 3.03 -12.03
CA PHE A 57 -1.58 1.67 -11.55
C PHE A 57 -2.02 1.55 -10.09
N SER A 58 -2.58 0.38 -9.75
CA SER A 58 -2.89 0.01 -8.39
C SER A 58 -2.26 -1.31 -8.01
N VAL A 59 -1.99 -1.45 -6.72
CA VAL A 59 -1.51 -2.68 -6.12
C VAL A 59 -2.38 -3.00 -4.91
N ILE A 60 -2.89 -4.22 -4.88
CA ILE A 60 -3.56 -4.79 -3.71
C ILE A 60 -2.58 -5.76 -3.06
N ILE A 61 -2.31 -5.54 -1.78
CA ILE A 61 -1.41 -6.34 -0.96
C ILE A 61 -2.26 -7.05 0.07
N LYS A 62 -2.46 -8.36 -0.10
CA LYS A 62 -3.17 -9.19 0.88
C LYS A 62 -2.18 -9.76 1.88
N LEU A 63 -2.53 -9.71 3.16
CA LEU A 63 -1.71 -10.21 4.25
C LEU A 63 -2.22 -11.58 4.71
N SER A 64 -1.31 -12.46 5.13
CA SER A 64 -1.67 -13.80 5.62
C SER A 64 -2.37 -13.79 6.99
N LYS A 65 -2.32 -12.67 7.70
CA LYS A 65 -2.93 -12.44 9.02
C LYS A 65 -3.25 -10.95 9.19
N GLU A 66 -4.11 -10.64 10.15
CA GLU A 66 -4.49 -9.25 10.46
C GLU A 66 -3.33 -8.44 11.04
N LEU A 67 -3.19 -7.19 10.58
CA LEU A 67 -2.29 -6.20 11.16
C LEU A 67 -2.70 -5.89 12.58
N SER A 68 -1.75 -6.03 13.51
CA SER A 68 -1.91 -5.49 14.86
C SER A 68 -2.09 -3.97 14.81
N SER A 69 -2.78 -3.38 15.79
CA SER A 69 -2.94 -1.91 15.84
C SER A 69 -1.60 -1.17 15.87
N SER A 70 -0.58 -1.76 16.53
CA SER A 70 0.78 -1.21 16.56
C SER A 70 1.44 -1.23 15.18
N ASP A 71 1.37 -2.37 14.48
CA ASP A 71 1.95 -2.52 13.15
C ASP A 71 1.20 -1.69 12.11
N ARG A 72 -0.13 -1.59 12.22
CA ARG A 72 -0.95 -0.70 11.38
C ARG A 72 -0.50 0.76 11.51
N GLY A 73 -0.30 1.21 12.75
CA GLY A 73 0.23 2.56 13.02
C GLY A 73 1.64 2.77 12.47
N PHE A 74 2.48 1.74 12.49
CA PHE A 74 3.81 1.79 11.90
C PHE A 74 3.79 1.85 10.37
N VAL A 75 3.01 0.98 9.72
CA VAL A 75 2.81 0.96 8.26
C VAL A 75 2.25 2.31 7.79
N LYS A 76 1.27 2.87 8.49
CA LYS A 76 0.74 4.21 8.21
C LYS A 76 1.83 5.28 8.21
N ARG A 77 2.63 5.37 9.28
CA ARG A 77 3.71 6.36 9.39
C ARG A 77 4.75 6.19 8.29
N MET A 78 5.09 4.94 7.96
CA MET A 78 6.02 4.62 6.88
C MET A 78 5.49 5.10 5.53
N LEU A 79 4.24 4.80 5.18
CA LEU A 79 3.64 5.21 3.90
C LEU A 79 3.50 6.74 3.81
N GLN A 80 3.12 7.40 4.91
CA GLN A 80 3.10 8.87 4.98
C GLN A 80 4.49 9.49 4.77
N SER A 81 5.53 8.90 5.38
CA SER A 81 6.92 9.37 5.23
C SER A 81 7.45 9.21 3.80
N ASN A 82 6.86 8.29 3.02
CA ASN A 82 7.13 8.11 1.59
C ASN A 82 6.24 9.00 0.70
N GLY A 83 5.50 9.95 1.27
CA GLY A 83 4.71 10.93 0.52
C GLY A 83 3.31 10.44 0.11
N LEU A 84 2.85 9.30 0.63
CA LEU A 84 1.51 8.80 0.32
C LEU A 84 0.45 9.42 1.24
N ARG A 85 -0.71 9.70 0.67
CA ARG A 85 -1.92 9.98 1.44
C ARG A 85 -2.48 8.65 1.96
N VAL A 86 -2.47 8.45 3.27
CA VAL A 86 -2.98 7.21 3.88
C VAL A 86 -4.42 7.38 4.37
N ILE A 87 -5.29 6.43 4.02
CA ILE A 87 -6.68 6.29 4.46
C ILE A 87 -6.80 4.96 5.21
N GLU A 88 -7.43 4.98 6.38
CA GLU A 88 -7.68 3.77 7.17
C GLU A 88 -9.14 3.33 6.98
N GLU A 89 -9.38 2.10 6.51
CA GLU A 89 -10.71 1.64 6.11
C GLU A 89 -11.48 0.83 7.18
N ASP A 90 -10.91 0.68 8.37
CA ASP A 90 -11.53 -0.08 9.47
C ASP A 90 -11.54 0.77 10.76
N ALA A 91 -12.29 1.86 10.73
CA ALA A 91 -12.69 2.59 11.93
C ALA A 91 -14.16 2.27 12.24
N LYS A 92 -14.39 1.10 12.84
CA LYS A 92 -15.61 0.78 13.57
C LYS A 92 -15.26 0.00 14.83
#